data_AF-A0A8T0QBL8-F1
#
_entry.id   AF-A0A8T0QBL8-F1
#
_cell.length_a   1.000
_cell.length_b   1.000
_cell.length_c   1.000
_cell.angle_alpha   90.00
_cell.angle_beta   90.00
_cell.angle_gamma   90.00
#
_symmetry.space_group_name_H-M   'P 1'
#
loop_
_entity.id
_entity.type
_entity.pdbx_description
1 polymer ?
#
loop_
_entity_poly.entity_id
_entity_poly.type
_entity_poly.pdbx_seq_one_letter_code
_entity_poly.pdbx_strand_id
1 'polypeptide(L)'
;MVQALNHLGLRVVMDVVYNHLYSSGPSAITSVLDKIVPGYYLRMDTNGQIENSAAVNNTASEHFMVDRLIVDDLLNWAVNYKVDGFRFDLMGHIMKRQW
;
A
#
# COMPACT_ATOMS: atom_id res chain seq x y z
N MET A 1 -11.19 19.22 -4.69
CA MET A 1 -9.79 19.24 -5.19
C MET A 1 -9.68 18.61 -6.58
N VAL A 2 -9.89 17.29 -6.74
CA VAL A 2 -9.76 16.59 -8.05
C VAL A 2 -10.56 17.27 -9.16
N GLN A 3 -11.86 17.50 -8.94
CA GLN A 3 -12.71 18.20 -9.90
C GLN A 3 -12.16 19.59 -10.32
N ALA A 4 -11.65 20.36 -9.37
CA ALA A 4 -11.12 21.70 -9.65
C ALA A 4 -9.86 21.63 -10.52
N LEU A 5 -8.95 20.68 -10.26
CA LEU A 5 -7.77 20.45 -11.09
C LEU A 5 -8.16 19.97 -12.49
N ASN A 6 -9.14 19.07 -12.60
CA ASN A 6 -9.65 18.63 -13.90
C ASN A 6 -10.30 19.78 -14.68
N HIS A 7 -11.04 20.69 -14.04
CA HIS A 7 -11.60 21.88 -14.70
C HIS A 7 -10.52 22.87 -15.18
N LEU A 8 -9.30 22.81 -14.61
CA LEU A 8 -8.13 23.54 -15.10
C LEU A 8 -7.39 22.78 -16.22
N GLY A 9 -7.91 21.65 -16.69
CA GLY A 9 -7.28 20.83 -17.73
C GLY A 9 -6.15 19.92 -17.21
N LEU A 10 -6.01 19.76 -15.89
CA LEU A 10 -4.97 18.94 -15.28
C LEU A 10 -5.55 17.62 -14.74
N ARG A 11 -4.93 16.51 -15.12
CA ARG A 11 -5.19 15.19 -14.51
C ARG A 11 -4.42 15.04 -13.20
N VAL A 12 -4.98 14.27 -12.27
CA VAL A 12 -4.42 14.09 -10.92
C VAL A 12 -3.83 12.69 -10.78
N VAL A 13 -2.52 12.63 -10.52
CA VAL A 13 -1.81 11.41 -10.15
C VAL A 13 -1.63 11.37 -8.64
N MET A 14 -1.95 10.23 -8.02
CA MET A 14 -1.73 10.02 -6.59
C MET A 14 -0.46 9.19 -6.36
N ASP A 15 0.36 9.63 -5.40
CA ASP A 15 1.49 8.85 -4.93
C ASP A 15 0.98 7.82 -3.90
N VAL A 16 1.10 6.53 -4.22
CA VAL A 16 0.60 5.43 -3.39
C VAL A 16 1.75 4.64 -2.78
N VAL A 17 1.66 4.41 -1.48
CA VAL A 17 2.74 3.85 -0.66
C VAL A 17 2.31 2.50 -0.09
N TYR A 18 2.22 1.51 -0.96
CA TYR A 18 1.84 0.14 -0.55
C TYR A 18 3.01 -0.71 -0.08
N ASN A 19 4.24 -0.24 -0.24
CA ASN A 19 5.46 -1.02 0.01
C ASN A 19 5.77 -1.25 1.50
N HIS A 20 5.18 -0.47 2.41
CA HIS A 20 5.47 -0.55 3.84
C HIS A 20 4.33 0.01 4.72
N LEU A 21 4.32 -0.32 6.02
CA LEU A 21 3.38 0.21 7.01
C LEU A 21 4.09 1.08 8.05
N TYR A 22 3.40 2.11 8.54
CA TYR A 22 3.96 2.98 9.57
C TYR A 22 4.22 2.25 10.90
N SER A 23 3.39 1.27 11.27
CA SER A 23 3.54 0.53 12.52
C SER A 23 3.05 -0.91 12.41
N SER A 24 3.58 -1.76 13.28
CA SER A 24 3.25 -3.18 13.44
C SER A 24 2.99 -3.51 14.92
N GLY A 25 2.57 -4.74 15.20
CA GLY A 25 2.34 -5.26 16.55
C GLY A 25 1.05 -4.76 17.21
N PRO A 26 0.79 -5.20 18.46
CA PRO A 26 -0.51 -5.05 19.10
C PRO A 26 -0.74 -3.70 19.78
N SER A 27 0.32 -2.90 19.99
CA SER A 27 0.25 -1.77 20.94
C SER A 27 0.09 -0.41 20.28
N ALA A 28 0.68 -0.18 19.11
CA ALA A 28 0.62 1.13 18.45
C ALA A 28 -0.79 1.43 17.93
N ILE A 29 -1.31 2.65 18.16
CA ILE A 29 -2.63 3.05 17.64
C ILE A 29 -2.68 3.05 16.11
N THR A 30 -1.54 3.35 15.48
CA THR A 30 -1.33 3.35 14.03
C THR A 30 -1.10 1.94 13.44
N SER A 31 -0.98 0.90 14.27
CA SER A 31 -0.95 -0.49 13.80
C SER A 31 -2.37 -0.99 13.59
N VAL A 32 -2.71 -1.27 12.33
CA VAL A 32 -4.05 -1.75 11.93
C VAL A 32 -3.96 -3.17 11.36
N LEU A 33 -3.33 -3.33 10.20
CA LEU A 33 -3.31 -4.62 9.48
C LEU A 33 -2.65 -5.74 10.30
N ASP A 34 -1.49 -5.45 10.87
CA ASP A 34 -0.74 -6.42 11.68
C ASP A 34 -1.37 -6.68 13.05
N LYS A 35 -2.19 -5.74 13.55
CA LYS A 35 -2.96 -5.97 14.78
C LYS A 35 -4.12 -6.95 14.55
N ILE A 36 -4.71 -6.96 13.35
CA ILE A 36 -5.86 -7.80 13.00
C ILE A 36 -5.42 -9.20 12.59
N VAL A 37 -4.41 -9.32 11.73
CA VAL A 37 -3.82 -10.60 11.31
C VAL A 37 -2.31 -10.54 11.50
N PRO A 38 -1.82 -10.83 12.72
CA PRO A 38 -0.40 -10.72 13.05
C PRO A 38 0.50 -11.51 12.12
N GLY A 39 1.51 -10.84 11.60
CA GLY A 39 2.56 -11.40 10.76
C GLY A 39 2.17 -11.72 9.32
N TYR A 40 0.93 -11.45 8.91
CA TYR A 40 0.48 -11.77 7.55
C TYR A 40 0.72 -10.64 6.55
N TYR A 41 0.46 -9.38 6.90
CA TYR A 41 0.58 -8.27 5.95
C TYR A 41 2.02 -7.78 5.76
N LEU A 42 2.93 -8.24 6.62
CA LEU A 42 4.32 -7.83 6.67
C LEU A 42 5.23 -8.91 6.09
N ARG A 43 6.27 -8.49 5.38
CA ARG A 43 7.34 -9.39 4.93
C ARG A 43 8.27 -9.70 6.09
N MET A 44 8.60 -10.97 6.24
CA MET A 44 9.52 -11.45 7.27
C MET A 44 10.76 -12.08 6.66
N ASP A 45 11.88 -11.98 7.37
CA ASP A 45 13.10 -12.71 7.07
C ASP A 45 12.95 -14.21 7.42
N THR A 46 13.99 -15.01 7.15
CA THR A 46 13.98 -16.45 7.46
C THR A 46 13.95 -16.77 8.95
N ASN A 47 14.17 -15.78 9.82
CA ASN A 47 14.10 -15.90 11.28
C ASN A 47 12.77 -15.39 11.85
N GLY A 48 11.82 -14.97 11.00
CA GLY A 48 10.53 -14.43 11.41
C GLY A 48 10.58 -12.98 11.91
N GLN A 49 11.66 -12.24 11.64
CA GLN A 49 11.76 -10.82 11.93
C GLN A 49 11.19 -9.99 10.79
N ILE A 50 10.57 -8.85 11.10
CA ILE A 50 10.01 -7.95 10.10
C ILE A 50 11.12 -7.31 9.26
N GLU A 51 10.99 -7.37 7.94
CA GLU A 51 11.87 -6.70 7.00
C GLU A 51 11.64 -5.18 6.99
N ASN A 52 12.69 -4.37 6.97
CA ASN A 52 12.62 -2.90 7.08
C ASN A 52 13.37 -2.13 5.98
N SER A 53 13.68 -2.78 4.86
CA SER A 53 14.45 -2.14 3.78
C SER A 53 13.71 -0.98 3.08
N ALA A 54 12.37 -0.95 3.12
CA ALA A 54 11.54 0.11 2.57
C ALA A 54 11.17 1.15 3.66
N ALA A 55 12.18 1.57 4.44
CA ALA A 55 12.09 2.33 5.69
C ALA A 55 11.71 1.49 6.93
N VAL A 56 10.46 1.03 7.06
CA VAL A 56 9.98 0.25 8.22
C VAL A 56 8.79 -0.63 7.86
N ASN A 57 8.67 -1.84 8.42
CA ASN A 57 7.53 -2.76 8.26
C ASN A 57 7.13 -2.99 6.79
N ASN A 58 8.04 -3.56 6.00
CA ASN A 58 7.79 -3.90 4.60
C ASN A 58 6.51 -4.73 4.46
N THR A 59 5.66 -4.42 3.48
CA THR A 59 4.50 -5.26 3.17
C THR A 59 4.87 -6.47 2.33
N ALA A 60 4.06 -7.52 2.41
CA ALA A 60 4.23 -8.76 1.65
C ALA A 60 3.21 -8.87 0.51
N SER A 61 3.37 -8.08 -0.55
CA SER A 61 2.49 -8.09 -1.75
C SER A 61 2.38 -9.47 -2.45
N GLU A 62 3.31 -10.37 -2.18
CA GLU A 62 3.29 -11.79 -2.55
C GLU A 62 2.20 -12.60 -1.83
N HIS A 63 1.61 -12.08 -0.74
CA HIS A 63 0.49 -12.70 -0.05
C HIS A 63 -0.85 -12.27 -0.67
N PHE A 64 -1.75 -13.24 -0.86
CA PHE A 64 -2.98 -13.07 -1.62
C PHE A 64 -3.87 -11.92 -1.13
N MET A 65 -4.02 -11.74 0.18
CA MET A 65 -4.88 -10.68 0.72
C MET A 65 -4.20 -9.32 0.79
N VAL A 66 -2.86 -9.26 0.72
CA VAL A 66 -2.13 -7.99 0.55
C VAL A 66 -2.31 -7.52 -0.89
N ASP A 67 -2.12 -8.43 -1.85
CA ASP A 67 -2.38 -8.21 -3.27
C ASP A 67 -3.79 -7.68 -3.52
N ARG A 68 -4.80 -8.39 -3.00
CA ARG A 68 -6.19 -7.97 -3.09
C ARG A 68 -6.44 -6.58 -2.50
N LEU A 69 -5.89 -6.29 -1.32
CA LEU A 69 -6.10 -5.00 -0.67
C LEU A 69 -5.52 -3.84 -1.48
N ILE A 70 -4.36 -4.03 -2.11
CA ILE A 70 -3.75 -3.03 -3.00
C ILE A 70 -4.68 -2.73 -4.18
N VAL A 71 -5.18 -3.77 -4.85
CA VAL A 71 -6.08 -3.60 -6.01
C VAL A 71 -7.42 -2.98 -5.60
N ASP A 72 -8.01 -3.45 -4.50
CA ASP A 72 -9.28 -2.92 -3.99
C ASP A 72 -9.15 -1.43 -3.59
N ASP A 73 -8.01 -1.00 -3.03
CA ASP A 73 -7.75 0.41 -2.72
C ASP A 73 -7.53 1.26 -3.98
N LEU A 74 -6.78 0.76 -4.97
CA LEU A 74 -6.63 1.45 -6.26
C LEU A 74 -7.99 1.68 -6.94
N LEU A 75 -8.87 0.67 -6.92
CA LEU A 75 -10.23 0.79 -7.43
C LEU A 75 -11.05 1.81 -6.64
N ASN A 76 -10.92 1.84 -5.32
CA ASN A 76 -11.56 2.86 -4.48
C ASN A 76 -11.17 4.28 -4.95
N TRP A 77 -9.88 4.56 -5.14
CA TRP A 77 -9.42 5.88 -5.60
C TRP A 77 -9.84 6.21 -7.03
N ALA A 78 -9.79 5.24 -7.94
CA ALA A 78 -10.19 5.45 -9.33
C ALA A 78 -11.70 5.69 -9.46
N VAL A 79 -12.53 4.87 -8.80
CA VAL A 79 -13.99 4.90 -8.96
C VAL A 79 -14.62 6.01 -8.11
N ASN A 80 -14.31 6.03 -6.81
CA ASN A 80 -15.00 6.89 -5.85
C ASN A 80 -14.45 8.31 -5.85
N TYR A 81 -13.15 8.48 -6.12
CA TYR A 81 -12.47 9.78 -6.09
C TYR A 81 -12.08 10.31 -7.48
N LYS A 82 -12.20 9.50 -8.53
CA LYS A 82 -11.88 9.88 -9.92
C LYS A 82 -10.42 10.32 -10.10
N VAL A 83 -9.50 9.68 -9.38
CA VAL A 83 -8.05 9.86 -9.59
C VAL A 83 -7.68 9.35 -10.99
N ASP A 84 -6.83 10.09 -11.69
CA ASP A 84 -6.50 9.84 -13.10
C ASP A 84 -5.32 8.88 -13.30
N GLY A 85 -4.51 8.66 -12.26
CA GLY A 85 -3.37 7.75 -12.32
C GLY A 85 -2.66 7.59 -10.98
N PHE A 86 -1.69 6.67 -10.95
CA PHE A 86 -0.96 6.32 -9.72
C PHE A 86 0.55 6.28 -9.98
N ARG A 87 1.31 6.82 -9.03
CA ARG A 87 2.77 6.63 -8.93
C ARG A 87 3.02 5.72 -7.73
N PHE A 88 3.67 4.58 -7.96
CA PHE A 88 3.95 3.61 -6.91
C PHE A 88 5.28 3.92 -6.25
N ASP A 89 5.22 4.24 -4.97
CA ASP A 89 6.42 4.39 -4.18
C ASP A 89 7.14 3.04 -4.03
N LEU A 90 8.46 3.06 -4.22
CA LEU A 90 9.34 1.88 -4.18
C LEU A 90 8.77 0.63 -4.88
N MET A 91 8.24 0.79 -6.10
CA MET A 91 7.55 -0.27 -6.85
C MET A 91 8.34 -1.60 -6.96
N GLY A 92 9.67 -1.58 -6.82
CA GLY A 92 10.50 -2.80 -6.76
C GLY A 92 10.21 -3.72 -5.56
N HIS A 93 9.53 -3.23 -4.51
CA HIS A 93 9.08 -4.03 -3.36
C HIS A 93 7.70 -4.69 -3.58
N ILE A 94 7.04 -4.37 -4.69
CA ILE A 94 5.71 -4.81 -5.06
C ILE A 94 5.84 -5.90 -6.13
N MET A 95 5.08 -6.99 -6.02
CA MET A 95 5.16 -8.10 -6.97
C MET A 95 4.77 -7.68 -8.39
N LYS A 96 5.50 -8.20 -9.38
CA LYS A 96 5.22 -7.91 -10.80
C LYS A 96 3.82 -8.36 -11.23
N ARG A 97 3.32 -9.48 -10.70
CA ARG A 97 2.01 -10.06 -11.08
C ARG A 97 0.80 -9.16 -10.79
N GLN A 98 1.02 -8.05 -10.09
CA GLN A 98 -0.01 -7.04 -9.81
C GLN A 98 -0.28 -6.10 -10.99
N TRP A 99 0.50 -6.22 -12.07
CA TRP A 99 0.50 -5.39 -13.27
C TRP A 99 0.45 -6.26 -14.53
#